data_AF-A0A956U0Q0-F1
#
_entry.id   AF-A0A956U0Q0-F1
#
_cell.length_a   1.000
_cell.length_b   1.000
_cell.length_c   1.000
_cell.angle_alpha   90.00
_cell.angle_beta   90.00
_cell.angle_gamma   90.00
#
_symmetry.space_group_name_H-M   'P 1'
#
loop_
_entity.id
_entity.type
_entity.pdbx_description
1 polymer ?
#
loop_
_entity_poly.entity_id
_entity_poly.type
_entity_poly.pdbx_seq_one_letter_code
_entity_poly.pdbx_strand_id
1 'polypeptide(L)'
;GENADLVEFWYVDHKNTMLGPYLEFGVTISATYKDPKGNVWKAGYYPYMYLTSDAPVDAGRVLGFPKKMSYIRCSVHGGDKETDFFGFAMSRNGYLLHSATGKFDDKQVTPPFFYGKVDWGKFNMKVIT
;
A
#
# COMPACT_ATOMS: atom_id res chain seq x y z
N GLY A 1 3.39 15.01 -9.95
CA GLY A 1 3.16 16.19 -10.80
C GLY A 1 1.75 16.70 -10.55
N GLU A 2 1.32 17.73 -11.26
CA GLU A 2 -0.04 18.29 -11.13
C GLU A 2 -1.16 17.26 -11.38
N ASN A 3 -0.84 16.09 -11.98
CA ASN A 3 -1.75 14.98 -12.26
C ASN A 3 -1.44 13.67 -11.51
N ALA A 4 -0.62 13.69 -10.44
CA ALA A 4 -0.29 12.45 -9.73
C ALA A 4 -1.27 12.21 -8.57
N ASP A 5 -1.63 10.93 -8.37
CA ASP A 5 -2.58 10.54 -7.33
C ASP A 5 -2.09 10.97 -5.95
N LEU A 6 -2.97 11.69 -5.25
CA LEU A 6 -2.73 12.19 -3.89
C LEU A 6 -2.95 11.08 -2.85
N VAL A 7 -3.79 10.10 -3.21
CA VAL A 7 -4.09 8.89 -2.45
C VAL A 7 -3.75 7.68 -3.31
N GLU A 8 -2.85 6.86 -2.81
CA GLU A 8 -2.25 5.75 -3.54
C GLU A 8 -2.73 4.44 -2.91
N PHE A 9 -3.53 3.66 -3.66
CA PHE A 9 -3.89 2.30 -3.27
C PHE A 9 -2.89 1.34 -3.91
N TRP A 10 -2.28 0.49 -3.10
CA TRP A 10 -1.29 -0.46 -3.59
C TRP A 10 -1.55 -1.86 -3.06
N TYR A 11 -1.25 -2.84 -3.92
CA TYR A 11 -1.46 -4.25 -3.71
C TYR A 11 -0.15 -4.96 -3.97
N VAL A 12 0.40 -5.66 -2.98
CA VAL A 12 1.69 -6.32 -3.10
C VAL A 12 1.57 -7.79 -2.78
N ASP A 13 2.17 -8.60 -3.66
CA ASP A 13 2.39 -10.03 -3.46
C ASP A 13 3.85 -10.26 -3.11
N HIS A 14 4.13 -10.37 -1.80
CA HIS A 14 5.46 -10.65 -1.30
C HIS A 14 5.74 -12.15 -1.36
N LYS A 15 6.34 -12.60 -2.46
CA LYS A 15 6.64 -14.02 -2.69
C LYS A 15 7.88 -14.53 -1.95
N ASN A 16 8.92 -13.69 -1.84
CA ASN A 16 10.23 -14.08 -1.33
C ASN A 16 10.71 -13.06 -0.29
N THR A 17 10.42 -13.31 0.99
CA THR A 17 10.90 -12.47 2.09
C THR A 17 11.37 -13.32 3.27
N MET A 18 12.21 -12.74 4.13
CA MET A 18 12.63 -13.38 5.39
C MET A 18 11.48 -13.54 6.41
N LEU A 19 10.31 -12.98 6.11
CA LEU A 19 9.10 -13.02 6.95
C LEU A 19 8.05 -13.99 6.41
N GLY A 20 8.41 -14.80 5.41
CA GLY A 20 7.51 -15.69 4.69
C GLY A 20 6.76 -15.00 3.56
N PRO A 21 5.98 -15.75 2.78
CA PRO A 21 5.12 -15.19 1.75
C PRO A 21 3.87 -14.54 2.36
N TYR A 22 3.47 -13.38 1.85
CA TYR A 22 2.25 -12.72 2.27
C TYR A 22 1.73 -11.75 1.21
N LEU A 23 0.43 -11.52 1.25
CA LEU A 23 -0.23 -10.43 0.54
C LEU A 23 -0.34 -9.22 1.47
N GLU A 24 -0.13 -8.04 0.90
CA GLU A 24 -0.26 -6.75 1.58
C GLU A 24 -1.10 -5.78 0.75
N PHE A 25 -1.92 -5.02 1.45
CA PHE A 25 -2.61 -3.86 0.92
C PHE A 25 -2.30 -2.67 1.80
N GLY A 26 -2.04 -1.53 1.17
CA GLY A 26 -1.91 -0.28 1.88
C GLY A 26 -2.45 0.88 1.09
N VAL A 27 -2.67 1.94 1.84
CA VAL A 27 -2.95 3.26 1.31
C VAL A 27 -1.82 4.18 1.72
N THR A 28 -1.36 4.99 0.79
CA THR A 28 -0.40 6.06 1.06
C THR A 28 -1.01 7.39 0.63
N ILE A 29 -0.90 8.39 1.48
CA ILE A 29 -1.35 9.76 1.18
C ILE A 29 -0.12 10.64 1.15
N SER A 30 0.05 11.43 0.09
CA SER A 30 1.10 12.42 0.08
C SER A 30 0.81 13.54 1.08
N ALA A 31 1.74 13.78 2.00
CA ALA A 31 1.57 14.71 3.09
C ALA A 31 2.75 15.70 3.18
N THR A 32 2.43 16.94 3.54
CA THR A 32 3.40 17.98 3.87
C THR A 32 3.06 18.56 5.24
N TYR A 33 4.06 18.66 6.11
CA TYR A 33 3.93 19.25 7.44
C TYR A 33 4.96 20.36 7.63
N LYS A 34 4.52 21.53 8.10
CA LYS A 34 5.41 22.62 8.50
C LYS A 34 5.48 22.65 10.01
N ASP A 35 6.67 22.43 10.57
CA ASP A 35 6.86 22.44 12.02
C ASP A 35 6.86 23.87 12.60
N PRO A 36 6.75 24.04 13.93
CA PRO A 36 6.78 25.35 14.56
C PRO A 36 8.10 26.14 14.36
N LYS A 37 9.19 25.47 13.99
CA LYS A 37 10.48 26.10 13.68
C LYS A 37 10.56 26.57 12.22
N GLY A 38 9.54 26.27 11.42
CA GLY A 38 9.43 26.65 10.02
C GLY A 38 9.98 25.62 9.03
N ASN A 39 10.48 24.47 9.49
CA ASN A 39 10.95 23.43 8.57
C ASN A 39 9.77 22.77 7.86
N VAL A 40 9.94 22.44 6.58
CA VAL A 40 8.93 21.76 5.77
C VAL A 40 9.34 20.31 5.57
N TRP A 41 8.48 19.42 6.04
CA TRP A 41 8.64 17.98 5.98
C TRP A 41 7.67 17.42 4.94
N LYS A 42 8.18 16.61 4.00
CA LYS A 42 7.36 15.97 2.96
C LYS A 42 7.53 14.46 3.03
N ALA A 43 6.41 13.74 3.03
CA ALA A 43 6.42 12.30 3.26
C ALA A 43 5.13 11.63 2.80
N GLY A 44 5.15 10.29 2.77
CA GLY A 44 3.98 9.45 2.62
C GLY A 44 3.40 9.13 3.99
N TYR A 45 2.13 9.45 4.19
CA TYR A 45 1.35 9.06 5.36
C TYR A 45 0.57 7.77 5.08
N TYR A 46 0.72 6.77 5.95
CA TYR A 46 0.04 5.50 5.83
C TYR A 46 -1.10 5.46 6.84
N PRO A 47 -2.38 5.64 6.46
CA PRO A 47 -3.50 5.60 7.41
C PRO A 47 -3.86 4.18 7.85
N TYR A 48 -3.78 3.20 6.95
CA TYR A 48 -4.07 1.80 7.24
C TYR A 48 -3.32 0.87 6.27
N MET A 49 -2.87 -0.26 6.82
CA MET A 49 -2.20 -1.32 6.08
C MET A 49 -2.72 -2.67 6.56
N TYR A 50 -2.93 -3.59 5.63
CA TYR A 50 -3.58 -4.86 5.87
C TYR A 50 -2.81 -6.00 5.24
N LEU A 51 -2.59 -7.07 6.01
CA LEU A 51 -1.71 -8.17 5.64
C LEU A 51 -2.32 -9.51 6.00
N THR A 52 -1.87 -10.55 5.30
CA THR A 52 -2.29 -11.95 5.50
C THR A 52 -1.42 -12.74 6.46
N SER A 53 -0.27 -12.20 6.87
CA SER A 53 0.69 -12.87 7.77
C SER A 53 1.00 -12.01 9.00
N ASP A 54 1.20 -12.67 10.13
CA ASP A 54 1.43 -12.07 11.45
C ASP A 54 2.85 -11.51 11.61
N ALA A 55 3.88 -12.23 11.16
CA ALA A 55 5.27 -11.80 11.21
C ALA A 55 5.52 -10.40 10.57
N PRO A 56 5.07 -10.12 9.33
CA PRO A 56 5.22 -8.79 8.74
C PRO A 56 4.32 -7.72 9.37
N VAL A 57 3.22 -8.10 10.01
CA VAL A 57 2.41 -7.16 10.81
C VAL A 57 3.19 -6.72 12.03
N ASP A 58 3.77 -7.65 12.78
CA ASP A 58 4.54 -7.35 13.98
C ASP A 58 5.80 -6.51 13.64
N ALA A 59 6.62 -7.00 12.70
CA ALA A 59 7.82 -6.30 12.26
C ALA A 59 7.53 -4.87 11.77
N GLY A 60 6.45 -4.67 11.00
CA GLY A 60 6.09 -3.35 10.52
C GLY A 60 5.58 -2.40 11.61
N ARG A 61 4.91 -2.92 12.64
CA ARG A 61 4.47 -2.10 13.78
C ARG A 61 5.63 -1.57 14.61
N VAL A 62 6.74 -2.32 14.72
CA VAL A 62 7.99 -1.83 15.33
C VAL A 62 8.51 -0.59 14.59
N LEU A 63 8.32 -0.52 13.27
CA LEU A 63 8.68 0.62 12.42
C LEU A 63 7.58 1.69 12.30
N GLY A 64 6.54 1.60 13.12
CA GLY A 64 5.45 2.58 13.18
C GLY A 64 4.38 2.44 12.09
N PHE A 65 4.40 1.39 11.26
CA PHE A 65 3.34 1.17 10.27
C PHE A 65 2.04 0.67 10.94
N PRO A 66 0.86 1.17 10.55
CA PRO A 66 -0.42 0.79 11.14
C PRO A 66 -0.96 -0.53 10.59
N LYS A 67 -0.13 -1.58 10.59
CA LYS A 67 -0.44 -2.88 10.01
C LYS A 67 -1.49 -3.64 10.83
N LYS A 68 -2.42 -4.34 10.16
CA LYS A 68 -3.48 -5.16 10.77
C LYS A 68 -3.70 -6.43 9.95
N MET A 69 -4.16 -7.50 10.59
CA MET A 69 -4.53 -8.73 9.88
C MET A 69 -5.81 -8.55 9.06
N SER A 70 -5.83 -9.10 7.85
CA SER A 70 -7.00 -9.26 6.99
C SER A 70 -6.90 -10.52 6.14
N TYR A 71 -8.03 -10.94 5.57
CA TYR A 71 -8.03 -11.87 4.45
C TYR A 71 -7.84 -11.07 3.16
N ILE A 72 -6.89 -11.51 2.32
CA ILE A 72 -6.62 -10.90 1.02
C ILE A 72 -6.54 -12.02 -0.01
N ARG A 73 -7.14 -11.77 -1.17
CA ARG A 73 -6.93 -12.53 -2.39
C ARG A 73 -6.35 -11.60 -3.45
N CYS A 74 -5.23 -12.01 -4.04
CA CYS A 74 -4.70 -11.46 -5.28
C CYS A 74 -4.71 -12.58 -6.32
N SER A 75 -5.23 -12.33 -7.51
CA SER A 75 -5.23 -13.30 -8.60
C SER A 75 -4.93 -12.63 -9.92
N VAL A 76 -4.10 -13.28 -10.72
CA VAL A 76 -3.82 -12.94 -12.11
C VAL A 76 -4.35 -14.07 -12.98
N HIS A 77 -5.10 -13.76 -14.04
CA HIS A 77 -5.84 -14.77 -14.80
C HIS A 77 -6.25 -14.30 -16.20
N GLY A 78 -6.60 -15.26 -17.06
CA GLY A 78 -7.34 -15.09 -18.30
C GLY A 78 -6.64 -14.32 -19.41
N GLY A 79 -7.34 -14.18 -20.54
CA GLY A 79 -6.86 -13.52 -21.75
C GLY A 79 -5.83 -14.34 -22.53
N ASP A 80 -5.22 -13.72 -23.54
CA ASP A 80 -4.35 -14.39 -24.51
C ASP A 80 -3.02 -14.81 -23.89
N LYS A 81 -2.55 -14.09 -22.86
CA LYS A 81 -1.35 -14.43 -22.09
C LYS A 81 -1.67 -15.30 -20.86
N GLU A 82 -2.93 -15.69 -20.64
CA GLU A 82 -3.46 -16.31 -19.41
C GLU A 82 -3.30 -15.47 -18.12
N THR A 83 -2.66 -14.32 -18.22
CA THR A 83 -2.35 -13.40 -17.12
C THR A 83 -2.78 -11.97 -17.42
N ASP A 84 -3.71 -11.77 -18.35
CA ASP A 84 -4.08 -10.43 -18.83
C ASP A 84 -4.89 -9.64 -17.81
N PHE A 85 -5.56 -10.30 -16.87
CA PHE A 85 -6.42 -9.66 -15.90
C PHE A 85 -5.91 -9.85 -14.48
N PHE A 86 -6.14 -8.84 -13.64
CA PHE A 86 -5.94 -8.93 -12.19
C PHE A 86 -7.25 -8.76 -11.44
N GLY A 87 -7.31 -9.42 -10.29
CA GLY A 87 -8.35 -9.25 -9.30
C GLY A 87 -7.74 -9.21 -7.91
N PHE A 88 -8.18 -8.22 -7.14
CA PHE A 88 -7.81 -8.00 -5.76
C PHE A 88 -9.09 -7.89 -4.92
N ALA A 89 -9.13 -8.59 -3.80
CA ALA A 89 -10.18 -8.43 -2.80
C ALA A 89 -9.58 -8.53 -1.40
N MET A 90 -10.03 -7.65 -0.51
CA MET A 90 -9.68 -7.65 0.90
C MET A 90 -10.94 -7.65 1.76
N SER A 91 -11.00 -8.59 2.69
CA SER A 91 -12.05 -8.64 3.70
C SER A 91 -11.49 -8.72 5.10
N ARG A 92 -12.26 -8.22 6.06
CA ARG A 92 -11.91 -8.29 7.48
C ARG A 92 -13.19 -8.41 8.29
N ASN A 93 -13.19 -9.33 9.25
CA ASN A 93 -14.34 -9.62 10.11
C ASN A 93 -15.63 -9.92 9.32
N GLY A 94 -15.52 -10.57 8.16
CA GLY A 94 -16.67 -10.90 7.29
C GLY A 94 -17.12 -9.80 6.32
N TYR A 95 -16.52 -8.60 6.36
CA TYR A 95 -16.88 -7.50 5.47
C TYR A 95 -15.86 -7.33 4.36
N LEU A 96 -16.33 -7.21 3.11
CA LEU A 96 -15.50 -6.76 2.00
C LEU A 96 -15.19 -5.27 2.20
N LEU A 97 -13.91 -4.95 2.35
CA LEU A 97 -13.46 -3.58 2.61
C LEU A 97 -12.89 -2.89 1.37
N HIS A 98 -12.32 -3.67 0.46
CA HIS A 98 -11.77 -3.15 -0.80
C HIS A 98 -11.75 -4.24 -1.87
N SER A 99 -12.02 -3.85 -3.10
CA SER A 99 -11.84 -4.70 -4.28
C SER A 99 -11.36 -3.87 -5.46
N ALA A 100 -10.45 -4.42 -6.25
CA ALA A 100 -9.99 -3.83 -7.49
C ALA A 100 -9.81 -4.91 -8.55
N THR A 101 -10.21 -4.62 -9.77
CA THR A 101 -10.04 -5.51 -10.92
C THR A 101 -9.60 -4.70 -12.12
N GLY A 102 -8.83 -5.30 -13.02
CA GLY A 102 -8.45 -4.63 -14.25
C GLY A 102 -7.76 -5.55 -15.24
N LYS A 103 -7.47 -5.00 -16.41
CA LYS A 103 -6.66 -5.64 -17.45
C LYS A 103 -5.29 -4.97 -17.46
N PHE A 104 -4.21 -5.75 -17.49
CA PHE A 104 -2.89 -5.24 -17.78
C PHE A 104 -2.84 -4.77 -19.23
N ASP A 105 -2.43 -3.51 -19.45
CA ASP A 105 -2.29 -2.95 -20.79
C ASP A 105 -0.83 -2.66 -21.17
N ASP A 106 0.11 -3.09 -20.32
CA ASP A 106 1.57 -2.91 -20.43
C ASP A 106 2.02 -1.45 -20.66
N LYS A 107 1.12 -0.48 -20.48
CA LYS A 107 1.48 0.93 -20.66
C LYS A 107 2.32 1.40 -19.50
N GLN A 108 3.20 2.35 -19.80
CA GLN A 108 3.93 3.04 -18.76
C GLN A 108 2.95 3.78 -17.84
N VAL A 109 3.01 3.47 -16.56
CA VAL A 109 2.23 4.16 -15.53
C VAL A 109 2.96 5.40 -15.07
N THR A 110 2.20 6.49 -14.85
CA THR A 110 2.75 7.65 -14.16
C THR A 110 2.96 7.26 -12.70
N PRO A 111 4.17 7.38 -12.14
CA PRO A 111 4.40 6.99 -10.76
C PRO A 111 3.54 7.85 -9.82
N PRO A 112 3.00 7.24 -8.75
CA PRO A 112 2.28 7.97 -7.71
C PRO A 112 3.11 9.11 -7.11
N PHE A 113 2.44 10.16 -6.59
CA PHE A 113 3.13 11.39 -6.21
C PHE A 113 4.18 11.17 -5.12
N PHE A 114 3.90 10.31 -4.14
CA PHE A 114 4.85 9.94 -3.10
C PHE A 114 5.83 8.85 -3.57
N TYR A 115 5.33 7.76 -4.17
CA TYR A 115 6.20 6.64 -4.60
C TYR A 115 7.29 7.07 -5.62
N GLY A 116 7.06 8.15 -6.37
CA GLY A 116 8.05 8.74 -7.29
C GLY A 116 9.06 9.70 -6.65
N LYS A 117 9.08 9.88 -5.32
CA LYS A 117 9.92 10.87 -4.61
C LYS A 117 10.81 10.22 -3.56
N VAL A 118 11.98 9.75 -4.01
CA VAL A 118 12.97 9.05 -3.17
C VAL A 118 13.62 9.93 -2.09
N ASP A 119 13.51 11.26 -2.22
CA ASP A 119 13.98 12.26 -1.26
C ASP A 119 12.97 12.53 -0.12
N TRP A 120 11.77 11.94 -0.19
CA TRP A 120 10.71 12.18 0.79
C TRP A 120 10.72 11.12 1.89
N GLY A 121 10.38 11.54 3.11
CA GLY A 121 10.38 10.68 4.29
C GLY A 121 9.12 9.82 4.41
N LYS A 122 8.95 9.20 5.59
CA LYS A 122 7.73 8.47 5.97
C LYS A 122 7.09 9.18 7.17
N PHE A 123 5.80 9.47 7.11
CA PHE A 123 5.03 9.91 8.29
C PHE A 123 4.30 8.71 8.89
N ASN A 124 5.07 7.82 9.50
CA ASN A 124 4.50 6.73 10.27
C ASN A 124 4.15 7.27 11.66
N MET A 125 2.90 7.68 11.83
CA MET A 125 2.41 8.16 13.13
C MET A 125 1.59 7.07 13.79
N LYS A 126 2.06 6.60 14.96
CA LYS A 126 1.19 5.85 15.87
C LYS A 126 0.21 6.84 16.49
N VAL A 127 -1.07 6.73 16.15
CA VAL A 127 -2.11 7.45 16.88
C VAL A 127 -2.13 6.90 18.30
N ILE A 128 -1.74 7.71 19.28
CA ILE A 128 -1.87 7.42 20.70
C ILE A 128 -3.14 8.15 21.14
N THR A 129 -4.21 7.41 21.39
CA THR A 129 -5.44 7.90 22.04
C THR A 129 -5.41 7.56 23.51
#